data_AF-A0A964FB85-F1
#
_entry.id   AF-A0A964FB85-F1
#
_cell.length_a   1.000
_cell.length_b   1.000
_cell.length_c   1.000
_cell.angle_alpha   90.00
_cell.angle_beta   90.00
_cell.angle_gamma   90.00
#
_symmetry.space_group_name_H-M   'P 1'
#
loop_
_entity.id
_entity.type
_entity.pdbx_description
1 polymer ?
#
loop_
_entity_poly.entity_id
_entity_poly.type
_entity_poly.pdbx_seq_one_letter_code
_entity_poly.pdbx_strand_id
1 'polypeptide(L)'
;MVYSNGVKEEIENGRFEQKNAAGRTIVQRPATAADLARIDGNARNSGIKAARAGTGGGALPAGSEARRVEVGASSVEVDYNTGWKEEVAGGRYELKDPNGNTVVERVATQSDVNRLIGLASR
;
A
#
# COMPACT_ATOMS: atom_id res chain seq x y z
N MET A 1 3.38 5.05 12.49
CA MET A 1 4.48 4.34 13.16
C MET A 1 5.49 5.33 13.70
N VAL A 2 5.99 5.12 14.91
CA VAL A 2 7.13 5.89 15.46
C VAL A 2 8.24 4.89 15.71
N TYR A 3 9.43 5.17 15.20
CA TYR A 3 10.62 4.35 15.35
C TYR A 3 11.41 4.78 16.59
N SER A 4 12.22 3.88 17.15
CA SER A 4 13.02 4.14 18.37
C SER A 4 14.03 5.29 18.22
N ASN A 5 14.35 5.67 16.98
CA ASN A 5 15.20 6.82 16.63
C ASN A 5 14.42 8.15 16.56
N GLY A 6 13.14 8.16 16.94
CA GLY A 6 12.26 9.33 16.92
C GLY A 6 11.65 9.66 15.55
N VAL A 7 12.02 8.93 14.48
CA VAL A 7 11.37 9.09 13.17
C VAL A 7 9.92 8.65 13.27
N LYS A 8 9.00 9.45 12.75
CA LYS A 8 7.58 9.10 12.63
C LYS A 8 7.22 8.92 11.16
N GLU A 9 6.46 7.89 10.87
CA GLU A 9 5.92 7.62 9.56
C GLU A 9 4.41 7.47 9.63
N GLU A 10 3.67 8.17 8.80
CA GLU A 10 2.21 8.15 8.81
C GLU A 10 1.64 8.23 7.41
N ILE A 11 0.39 7.79 7.27
CA ILE A 11 -0.38 7.96 6.05
C ILE A 11 -1.58 8.81 6.38
N GLU A 12 -1.68 9.97 5.74
CA GLU A 12 -2.76 10.92 5.90
C GLU A 12 -3.26 11.32 4.52
N ASN A 13 -4.58 11.21 4.29
CA ASN A 13 -5.22 11.52 3.01
C ASN A 13 -4.54 10.83 1.80
N GLY A 14 -4.11 9.57 1.96
CA GLY A 14 -3.44 8.81 0.90
C GLY A 14 -1.99 9.23 0.60
N ARG A 15 -1.39 10.08 1.43
CA ARG A 15 0.01 10.48 1.33
C ARG A 15 0.82 9.87 2.46
N PHE A 16 1.97 9.31 2.11
CA PHE A 16 3.01 8.93 3.05
C PHE A 16 3.76 10.18 3.51
N GLU A 17 3.86 10.34 4.83
CA GLU A 17 4.69 11.34 5.49
C GLU A 17 5.73 10.67 6.39
N GLN A 18 6.98 11.12 6.30
CA GLN A 18 8.04 10.80 7.24
C GLN A 18 8.50 12.08 7.93
N LYS A 19 8.46 12.09 9.25
CA LYS A 19 8.90 13.17 10.12
C LYS A 19 10.13 12.73 10.90
N ASN A 20 11.08 13.65 11.09
CA ASN A 20 12.24 13.39 11.96
C ASN A 20 11.85 13.47 13.45
N ALA A 21 12.81 13.21 14.35
CA ALA A 21 12.60 13.27 15.80
C ALA A 21 12.14 14.64 16.33
N ALA A 22 12.40 15.73 15.58
CA ALA A 22 11.93 17.07 15.89
C ALA A 22 10.53 17.38 15.31
N GLY A 23 9.85 16.39 14.72
CA GLY A 23 8.53 16.53 14.12
C GLY A 23 8.50 17.21 12.75
N ARG A 24 9.65 17.51 12.13
CA ARG A 24 9.71 18.12 10.80
C ARG A 24 9.52 17.07 9.72
N THR A 25 8.62 17.32 8.76
CA THR A 25 8.45 16.46 7.58
C THR A 25 9.72 16.49 6.73
N ILE A 26 10.32 15.32 6.55
CA ILE A 26 11.53 15.10 5.74
C ILE A 26 11.23 14.34 4.45
N VAL A 27 10.12 13.59 4.39
CA VAL A 27 9.60 12.97 3.16
C VAL A 27 8.09 13.16 3.11
N GLN A 28 7.57 13.58 1.97
CA GLN A 28 6.14 13.62 1.71
C GLN A 28 5.87 13.19 0.26
N ARG A 29 5.12 12.11 0.08
CA ARG A 29 4.80 11.56 -1.24
C ARG A 29 3.46 10.81 -1.20
N PRO A 30 2.82 10.51 -2.34
CA PRO A 30 1.72 9.57 -2.37
C PRO A 30 2.10 8.26 -1.66
N ALA A 31 1.19 7.72 -0.86
CA ALA A 31 1.40 6.45 -0.18
C ALA A 31 1.47 5.31 -1.21
N THR A 32 2.46 4.44 -1.04
CA THR A 32 2.57 3.20 -1.82
C THR A 32 1.91 2.06 -1.07
N ALA A 33 1.55 0.98 -1.77
CA ALA A 33 1.06 -0.24 -1.15
C ALA A 33 2.05 -0.80 -0.10
N ALA A 34 3.37 -0.59 -0.30
CA ALA A 34 4.40 -0.97 0.66
C ALA A 34 4.37 -0.11 1.94
N ASP A 35 4.12 1.20 1.83
CA ASP A 35 3.96 2.06 3.01
C ASP A 35 2.71 1.68 3.80
N LEU A 36 1.63 1.40 3.08
CA LEU A 36 0.36 0.96 3.65
C LEU A 36 0.53 -0.36 4.39
N ALA A 37 1.11 -1.38 3.75
CA ALA A 37 1.34 -2.68 4.36
C ALA A 37 2.28 -2.62 5.57
N ARG A 38 3.31 -1.77 5.52
CA ARG A 38 4.26 -1.60 6.61
C ARG A 38 3.66 -0.86 7.80
N ILE A 39 2.90 0.21 7.55
CA ILE A 39 2.25 0.99 8.63
C ILE A 39 1.09 0.18 9.25
N ASP A 40 0.31 -0.55 8.46
CA ASP A 40 -0.78 -1.42 8.93
C ASP A 40 -0.25 -2.67 9.66
N GLY A 41 0.77 -3.35 9.11
CA GLY A 41 1.41 -4.51 9.74
C GLY A 41 2.06 -4.18 11.09
N ASN A 42 2.66 -2.99 11.21
CA ASN A 42 3.28 -2.55 12.46
C ASN A 42 2.27 -1.96 13.47
N ALA A 43 1.11 -1.47 13.00
CA ALA A 43 0.00 -1.09 13.87
C ALA A 43 -0.63 -2.31 14.57
N ARG A 44 -0.62 -3.50 13.93
CA ARG A 44 -1.07 -4.75 14.56
C ARG A 44 -0.08 -5.34 15.56
N ASN A 45 1.23 -5.15 15.35
CA ASN A 45 2.27 -5.70 16.23
C ASN A 45 2.55 -4.83 17.47
N SER A 46 2.23 -3.54 17.39
CA SER A 46 2.22 -2.65 18.54
C SER A 46 0.84 -2.75 19.18
N GLY A 47 0.70 -3.41 20.33
CA GLY A 47 -0.56 -3.67 21.05
C GLY A 47 -1.34 -2.44 21.54
N ILE A 48 -1.33 -1.36 20.76
CA ILE A 48 -2.07 -0.13 20.98
C ILE A 48 -3.47 -0.36 20.42
N LYS A 49 -4.42 -0.60 21.33
CA LYS A 49 -5.86 -0.47 21.06
C LYS A 49 -6.15 0.98 20.66
N ALA A 50 -5.93 1.32 19.39
CA ALA A 50 -6.49 2.53 18.82
C ALA A 50 -7.98 2.24 18.56
N ALA A 51 -8.80 2.71 19.49
CA ALA A 51 -10.24 2.75 19.36
C ALA A 51 -10.64 3.29 17.97
N ARG A 52 -11.59 2.59 17.35
CA ARG A 52 -12.38 2.99 16.17
C ARG A 52 -12.07 4.40 15.65
N ALA A 53 -11.22 4.47 14.64
CA ALA A 53 -11.28 5.52 13.63
C ALA A 53 -11.53 4.80 12.30
N GLY A 54 -12.73 4.98 11.75
CA GLY A 54 -13.02 4.53 10.38
C GLY A 54 -11.97 5.11 9.44
N THR A 55 -11.12 4.26 8.89
CA THR A 55 -9.96 4.68 8.09
C THR A 55 -9.60 3.46 7.25
N GLY A 56 -9.55 3.47 5.93
CA GLY A 56 -9.80 4.44 4.89
C GLY A 56 -9.60 3.61 3.63
N GLY A 57 -10.52 3.70 2.67
CA GLY A 57 -10.43 2.94 1.42
C GLY A 57 -9.08 3.21 0.76
N GLY A 58 -8.23 2.19 0.69
CA GLY A 58 -6.95 2.33 0.01
C GLY A 58 -5.80 1.45 0.50
N ALA A 59 -6.05 0.38 1.26
CA ALA A 59 -5.02 -0.59 1.61
C ALA A 59 -5.50 -2.03 1.35
N LEU A 60 -4.61 -2.86 0.82
CA LEU A 60 -4.82 -4.31 0.80
C LEU A 60 -4.95 -4.83 2.24
N PRO A 61 -5.93 -5.68 2.55
CA PRO A 61 -6.10 -6.21 3.89
C PRO A 61 -4.94 -7.14 4.27
N ALA A 62 -4.71 -7.28 5.59
CA ALA A 62 -3.75 -8.26 6.12
C ALA A 62 -4.04 -9.67 5.61
N GLY A 63 -2.99 -10.43 5.31
CA GLY A 63 -3.11 -11.80 4.82
C GLY A 63 -3.53 -11.90 3.36
N SER A 64 -3.52 -10.77 2.62
CA SER A 64 -3.67 -10.81 1.16
C SER A 64 -2.47 -11.50 0.53
N GLU A 65 -2.73 -12.65 -0.09
CA GLU A 65 -1.75 -13.44 -0.82
C GLU A 65 -2.09 -13.39 -2.31
N ALA A 66 -1.09 -13.18 -3.15
CA ALA A 66 -1.27 -13.20 -4.59
C ALA A 66 -1.70 -14.59 -5.02
N ARG A 67 -2.92 -14.71 -5.55
CA ARG A 67 -3.50 -15.96 -6.04
C ARG A 67 -3.22 -16.16 -7.52
N ARG A 68 -3.24 -15.06 -8.26
CA ARG A 68 -2.94 -15.02 -9.69
C ARG A 68 -2.16 -13.76 -9.99
N VAL A 69 -1.17 -13.89 -10.86
CA VAL A 69 -0.42 -12.77 -11.40
C VAL A 69 -0.35 -12.92 -12.91
N GLU A 70 -0.86 -11.94 -13.63
CA GLU A 70 -0.80 -11.88 -15.09
C GLU A 70 0.13 -10.74 -15.51
N VAL A 71 1.21 -11.08 -16.19
CA VAL A 71 2.18 -10.12 -16.71
C VAL A 71 1.99 -10.00 -18.21
N GLY A 72 1.49 -8.86 -18.67
CA GLY A 72 1.38 -8.48 -20.07
C GLY A 72 2.59 -7.68 -20.56
N ALA A 73 2.57 -7.29 -21.83
CA ALA A 73 3.65 -6.50 -22.43
C ALA A 73 3.81 -5.09 -21.83
N SER A 74 2.71 -4.52 -21.32
CA SER A 74 2.67 -3.17 -20.73
C SER A 74 1.75 -3.08 -19.50
N SER A 75 1.32 -4.23 -18.99
CA SER A 75 0.43 -4.33 -17.85
C SER A 75 0.86 -5.43 -16.90
N VAL A 76 0.56 -5.27 -15.63
CA VAL A 76 0.69 -6.32 -14.61
C VAL A 76 -0.55 -6.30 -13.76
N GLU A 77 -1.19 -7.45 -13.63
CA GLU A 77 -2.40 -7.64 -12.86
C GLU A 77 -2.16 -8.69 -11.77
N VAL A 78 -2.67 -8.44 -10.57
CA VAL A 78 -2.59 -9.36 -9.43
C VAL A 78 -3.95 -9.49 -8.78
N ASP A 79 -4.49 -10.71 -8.79
CA ASP A 79 -5.65 -11.08 -7.99
C ASP A 79 -5.20 -11.67 -6.66
N TYR A 80 -5.79 -11.17 -5.58
CA TYR A 80 -5.52 -11.66 -4.23
C TYR A 80 -6.56 -12.69 -3.77
N ASN A 81 -6.16 -13.58 -2.87
CA ASN A 81 -7.05 -14.55 -2.20
C ASN A 81 -8.27 -13.90 -1.50
N THR A 82 -8.17 -12.63 -1.12
CA THR A 82 -9.22 -11.83 -0.46
C THR A 82 -10.22 -11.20 -1.43
N GLY A 83 -10.04 -11.38 -2.75
CA GLY A 83 -10.85 -10.77 -3.80
C GLY A 83 -10.40 -9.36 -4.20
N TRP A 84 -9.40 -8.80 -3.52
CA TRP A 84 -8.77 -7.56 -3.94
C TRP A 84 -7.96 -7.74 -5.21
N LYS A 85 -7.82 -6.66 -5.98
CA LYS A 85 -7.06 -6.67 -7.24
C LYS A 85 -6.15 -5.46 -7.34
N GLU A 86 -4.91 -5.70 -7.73
CA GLU A 86 -3.97 -4.64 -8.11
C GLU A 86 -3.67 -4.72 -9.59
N GLU A 87 -3.57 -3.57 -10.22
CA GLU A 87 -3.26 -3.47 -11.63
C GLU A 87 -2.28 -2.32 -11.86
N VAL A 88 -1.26 -2.55 -12.68
CA VAL A 88 -0.51 -1.48 -13.33
C VAL A 88 -0.76 -1.60 -14.83
N ALA A 89 -1.38 -0.60 -15.44
CA ALA A 89 -1.63 -0.55 -16.87
C ALA A 89 -1.63 0.90 -17.35
N GLY A 90 -1.15 1.14 -18.57
CA GLY A 90 -1.12 2.50 -19.15
C GLY A 90 -0.38 3.53 -18.30
N GLY A 91 0.62 3.10 -17.52
CA GLY A 91 1.36 3.97 -16.59
C GLY A 91 0.60 4.37 -15.33
N ARG A 92 -0.52 3.73 -15.03
CA ARG A 92 -1.33 3.96 -13.81
C ARG A 92 -1.33 2.72 -12.94
N TYR A 93 -1.35 2.93 -11.63
CA TYR A 93 -1.58 1.92 -10.62
C TYR A 93 -3.03 2.05 -10.13
N GLU A 94 -3.70 0.91 -10.03
CA GLU A 94 -5.07 0.79 -9.53
C GLU A 94 -5.15 -0.30 -8.45
N LEU A 95 -5.88 -0.02 -7.37
CA LEU A 95 -6.27 -0.99 -6.34
C LEU A 95 -7.79 -1.05 -6.28
N LYS A 96 -8.35 -2.24 -6.52
CA LYS A 96 -9.79 -2.51 -6.45
C LYS A 96 -10.12 -3.35 -5.22
N ASP A 97 -11.21 -2.98 -4.56
CA ASP A 97 -11.82 -3.80 -3.51
C ASP A 97 -12.51 -5.05 -4.11
N PRO A 98 -12.96 -6.01 -3.28
CA PRO A 98 -13.62 -7.23 -3.77
C PRO A 98 -14.96 -7.00 -4.49
N ASN A 99 -15.55 -5.82 -4.35
CA ASN A 99 -16.76 -5.44 -5.08
C ASN A 99 -16.43 -4.80 -6.45
N GLY A 100 -15.14 -4.67 -6.79
CA GLY A 100 -14.66 -4.04 -8.01
C GLY A 100 -14.55 -2.53 -7.95
N ASN A 101 -14.72 -1.90 -6.78
CA ASN A 101 -14.58 -0.45 -6.65
C ASN A 101 -13.11 -0.07 -6.58
N THR A 102 -12.71 0.92 -7.36
CA THR A 102 -11.38 1.53 -7.29
C THR A 102 -11.24 2.31 -5.99
N VAL A 103 -10.33 1.87 -5.11
CA VAL A 103 -10.03 2.57 -3.84
C VAL A 103 -8.72 3.33 -3.89
N VAL A 104 -7.81 2.98 -4.81
CA VAL A 104 -6.61 3.78 -5.12
C VAL A 104 -6.44 3.83 -6.62
N GLU A 105 -6.19 5.02 -7.14
CA GLU A 105 -5.77 5.23 -8.52
C GLU A 105 -4.70 6.32 -8.56
N ARG A 106 -3.53 6.04 -9.15
CA ARG A 106 -2.44 7.02 -9.27
C ARG A 106 -1.49 6.67 -10.42
N VAL A 107 -0.56 7.56 -10.72
CA VAL A 107 0.56 7.23 -11.61
C VAL A 107 1.35 6.06 -11.00
N ALA A 108 1.63 5.05 -11.83
CA ALA A 108 2.45 3.92 -11.45
C ALA A 108 3.90 4.37 -11.29
N THR A 109 4.54 3.89 -10.25
CA THR A 109 5.98 4.04 -10.05
C THR A 109 6.70 2.79 -10.51
N GLN A 110 8.00 2.91 -10.81
CA GLN A 110 8.82 1.74 -11.13
C GLN A 110 8.82 0.71 -9.99
N SER A 111 8.69 1.15 -8.74
CA SER A 111 8.56 0.26 -7.58
C SER A 111 7.27 -0.56 -7.60
N ASP A 112 6.16 -0.01 -8.10
CA ASP A 112 4.90 -0.75 -8.25
C ASP A 112 5.06 -1.88 -9.26
N VAL A 113 5.62 -1.55 -10.43
CA VAL A 113 5.89 -2.51 -11.50
C VAL A 113 6.81 -3.63 -11.01
N ASN A 114 7.96 -3.28 -10.43
CA ASN A 114 8.92 -4.26 -9.95
C ASN A 114 8.33 -5.17 -8.87
N ARG A 115 7.52 -4.61 -7.97
CA ARG A 115 6.83 -5.39 -6.94
C ARG A 115 5.85 -6.38 -7.57
N LEU A 116 4.94 -5.90 -8.43
CA LEU A 116 3.91 -6.74 -9.05
C LEU A 116 4.53 -7.85 -9.92
N ILE A 117 5.57 -7.53 -10.71
CA ILE A 117 6.33 -8.53 -11.49
C ILE A 117 7.00 -9.54 -10.56
N GLY A 118 7.60 -9.09 -9.46
CA GLY A 118 8.20 -9.99 -8.46
C GLY A 118 7.19 -10.95 -7.83
N LEU A 119 5.88 -10.65 -7.91
CA LEU A 119 4.84 -11.55 -7.45
C LEU A 119 4.56 -12.70 -8.44
N ALA A 120 4.93 -12.56 -9.71
CA ALA A 120 4.76 -13.58 -10.75
C ALA A 120 5.85 -14.66 -10.73
N SER A 121 7.01 -14.36 -10.17
CA SER A 121 8.20 -15.22 -10.21
C SER A 121 8.32 -16.20 -9.04
N ARG A 122 7.22 -16.54 -8.36
CA ARG A 122 7.21 -17.33 -7.12
C ARG A 122 6.29 -18.53 -7.21
#